data_AF-A0A443RSU6-F1
#
_entry.id   AF-A0A443RSU6-F1
#
_cell.length_a   1.000
_cell.length_b   1.000
_cell.length_c   1.000
_cell.angle_alpha   90.00
_cell.angle_beta   90.00
_cell.angle_gamma   90.00
#
_symmetry.space_group_name_H-M   'P 1'
#
loop_
_entity.id
_entity.type
_entity.pdbx_description
1 polymer ?
#
loop_
_entity_poly.entity_id
_entity_poly.type
_entity_poly.pdbx_seq_one_letter_code
_entity_poly.pdbx_strand_id
1 'polypeptide(L)' 'MFSQLVKVAFALLFALQCECRQLATKSLSTDNAARIGIVGAGVTGLYTALLLNELGIDYELLEASNRTGGP' A
#
# COMPACT_ATOMS: atom_id res chain seq x y z
N MET A 1 -6.93 -32.11 -24.34
CA MET A 1 -5.93 -32.15 -23.25
C MET A 1 -5.02 -30.91 -23.19
N PHE A 2 -4.74 -30.24 -24.32
CA PHE A 2 -3.86 -29.04 -24.38
C PHE A 2 -4.41 -27.75 -23.71
N SER A 3 -5.73 -27.56 -23.61
CA SER A 3 -6.33 -26.31 -23.08
C SER A 3 -6.19 -26.14 -21.56
N GLN A 4 -6.07 -27.23 -20.79
CA GLN A 4 -5.91 -27.15 -19.34
C GLN A 4 -4.51 -26.70 -18.93
N LEU A 5 -3.49 -27.09 -19.70
CA LEU A 5 -2.09 -26.74 -19.41
C LEU A 5 -1.84 -25.23 -19.51
N VAL A 6 -2.47 -24.56 -20.49
CA VAL A 6 -2.32 -23.10 -20.69
C VAL A 6 -3.01 -22.31 -19.58
N LYS A 7 -4.15 -22.80 -19.07
CA LYS A 7 -4.86 -22.17 -17.93
C LYS A 7 -4.06 -22.27 -16.64
N VAL A 8 -3.47 -23.43 -16.37
CA VAL A 8 -2.62 -23.66 -15.19
C VAL A 8 -1.35 -22.81 -15.28
N ALA A 9 -0.74 -22.71 -16.46
CA ALA A 9 0.44 -21.85 -16.67
C ALA A 9 0.13 -20.36 -16.45
N PHE A 10 -1.01 -19.85 -16.92
CA PHE A 10 -1.40 -18.46 -16.73
C PHE A 10 -1.75 -18.15 -15.27
N ALA A 11 -2.42 -19.09 -14.58
CA ALA A 11 -2.72 -18.98 -13.16
C ALA A 11 -1.46 -19.00 -12.28
N LEU A 12 -0.49 -19.88 -12.59
CA LEU A 12 0.79 -19.93 -11.87
C LEU A 12 1.68 -18.71 -12.16
N LEU A 13 1.64 -18.17 -13.38
CA LEU A 13 2.36 -16.95 -13.73
C LEU A 13 1.80 -15.73 -12.96
N PHE A 14 0.48 -15.65 -12.81
CA PHE A 14 -0.17 -14.60 -12.03
C PHE A 14 0.10 -14.75 -10.52
N ALA A 15 0.12 -15.99 -10.02
CA ALA A 15 0.48 -16.28 -8.63
C ALA A 15 1.94 -15.91 -8.32
N LEU A 16 2.89 -16.22 -9.21
CA LEU A 16 4.30 -15.85 -9.05
C LEU A 16 4.54 -14.32 -9.06
N GLN A 17 3.69 -13.54 -9.72
CA GLN A 17 3.79 -12.08 -9.70
C GLN A 17 3.24 -11.44 -8.42
N CYS A 18 2.31 -12.09 -7.72
CA CYS A 18 1.78 -11.61 -6.44
C CYS A 18 2.78 -11.77 -5.29
N GLU A 19 3.53 -12.87 -5.21
CA GLU A 19 4.45 -13.13 -4.10
C GLU A 19 5.73 -12.26 -4.13
N CYS A 20 6.21 -11.84 -5.31
CA CYS A 20 7.44 -11.05 -5.40
C CYS A 20 7.28 -9.57 -4.96
N ARG A 21 6.07 -9.00 -4.98
CA ARG A 21 5.86 -7.58 -4.65
C ARG A 21 5.98 -7.29 -3.16
N GLN A 22 5.80 -8.30 -2.30
CA GLN A 22 5.75 -8.11 -0.84
C GLN A 22 7.11 -8.18 -0.15
N LEU A 23 8.16 -8.69 -0.79
CA LEU A 23 9.49 -8.74 -0.16
C LEU A 23 10.31 -7.45 -0.30
N ALA A 24 9.95 -6.56 -1.23
CA ALA A 24 10.74 -5.37 -1.54
C ALA A 24 10.49 -4.15 -0.62
N THR A 25 9.45 -4.15 0.22
CA THR A 25 9.16 -3.03 1.14
C THR A 25 9.62 -3.28 2.58
N LYS A 26 10.21 -4.44 2.86
CA LYS A 26 10.74 -4.78 4.19
C LYS A 26 12.19 -4.34 4.35
N SER A 27 12.49 -3.04 4.24
CA SER A 27 13.79 -2.53 4.71
C SER A 27 13.82 -1.00 4.76
N LEU A 28 13.48 -0.42 5.91
CA LEU A 28 14.27 0.65 6.54
C LEU A 28 13.63 0.99 7.90
N SER A 29 13.82 0.08 8.86
CA SER A 29 13.79 0.45 10.27
C SER A 29 14.99 1.35 10.54
N THR A 30 14.86 2.63 10.19
CA THR A 30 15.77 3.67 10.68
C THR A 30 15.37 3.94 12.13
N ASP A 31 16.32 3.78 13.04
CA ASP A 31 16.23 4.01 14.49
C ASP A 31 15.94 5.48 14.89
N ASN A 32 15.44 6.28 13.94
CA ASN A 32 14.89 7.62 14.05
C ASN A 32 13.97 7.88 12.83
N ALA A 33 13.02 6.97 12.57
CA ALA A 33 12.05 7.16 11.49
C ALA A 33 11.18 8.36 11.82
N ALA A 34 11.36 9.46 11.08
CA ALA A 34 10.53 10.65 11.22
C ALA A 34 9.08 10.27 10.88
N ARG A 35 8.20 10.33 11.89
CA ARG A 35 6.77 10.06 11.75
C ARG A 35 6.10 11.24 11.05
N ILE A 36 5.38 10.98 9.97
CA ILE A 36 4.76 12.03 9.16
C ILE A 36 3.36 12.35 9.69
N GLY A 37 3.11 13.60 10.08
CA GLY A 37 1.77 14.07 10.41
C GLY A 37 1.03 14.60 9.17
N ILE A 38 -0.14 14.03 8.87
CA ILE A 38 -1.07 14.50 7.83
C ILE A 38 -2.24 15.18 8.53
N VAL A 39 -2.48 16.46 8.22
CA VAL A 39 -3.63 17.21 8.74
C VAL A 39 -4.67 17.33 7.63
N GLY A 40 -5.84 16.73 7.85
CA GLY A 40 -6.96 16.68 6.92
C GLY A 40 -7.09 15.33 6.21
N ALA A 41 -8.15 14.58 6.50
CA ALA A 41 -8.57 13.35 5.83
C ALA A 41 -9.49 13.63 4.62
N GLY A 42 -9.17 14.66 3.83
CA GLY A 42 -9.75 14.89 2.51
C GLY A 42 -9.20 13.92 1.46
N VAL A 43 -9.63 14.07 0.20
CA VAL A 43 -9.13 13.24 -0.92
C VAL A 43 -7.59 13.27 -1.00
N THR A 44 -6.99 14.44 -0.85
CA THR A 44 -5.53 14.60 -0.88
C THR A 44 -4.85 13.91 0.30
N GLY A 45 -5.35 14.11 1.53
CA GLY A 45 -4.74 13.51 2.72
C GLY A 45 -4.86 11.99 2.73
N LEU A 46 -6.00 11.46 2.27
CA LEU A 46 -6.20 10.01 2.11
C LEU A 46 -5.30 9.44 1.01
N TYR A 47 -5.09 10.16 -0.10
CA TYR A 47 -4.18 9.74 -1.15
C TYR A 47 -2.71 9.73 -0.66
N THR A 48 -2.30 10.75 0.10
CA THR A 48 -0.98 10.77 0.74
C THR A 48 -0.81 9.62 1.72
N ALA A 49 -1.81 9.35 2.56
CA ALA A 49 -1.80 8.22 3.49
C ALA A 49 -1.67 6.87 2.76
N LEU A 50 -2.36 6.70 1.63
CA LEU A 50 -2.24 5.51 0.78
C LEU A 50 -0.81 5.33 0.27
N LEU A 51 -0.20 6.39 -0.26
CA LEU A 51 1.17 6.34 -0.77
C LEU A 51 2.18 6.03 0.33
N LEU A 52 2.06 6.68 1.50
CA LEU A 52 2.95 6.41 2.63
C LEU A 52 2.81 4.96 3.13
N ASN A 53 1.58 4.44 3.13
CA ASN A 53 1.30 3.05 3.47
C ASN A 53 1.94 2.08 2.45
N GLU A 54 1.84 2.36 1.15
CA GLU A 54 2.49 1.55 0.10
C GLU A 54 4.03 1.58 0.21
N LEU A 55 4.59 2.70 0.65
CA LEU A 55 6.03 2.87 0.88
C LEU A 55 6.49 2.31 2.23
N GLY A 56 5.58 1.88 3.11
CA GLY A 56 5.91 1.38 4.44
C GLY A 56 6.43 2.46 5.40
N ILE A 57 6.05 3.73 5.18
CA ILE A 57 6.45 4.87 5.99
C ILE A 57 5.38 5.12 7.06
N ASP A 58 5.79 5.29 8.32
CA ASP A 58 4.87 5.56 9.42
C ASP A 58 4.29 6.99 9.35
N TYR A 59 2.98 7.10 9.59
CA TYR A 59 2.25 8.36 9.54
C TYR A 59 1.12 8.43 10.56
N GLU A 60 0.68 9.64 10.84
CA GLU A 60 -0.49 9.95 11.66
C GLU A 60 -1.42 10.85 10.88
N LEU A 61 -2.68 10.44 10.73
CA LEU A 61 -3.72 11.22 10.04
C LEU A 61 -4.64 11.87 11.07
N LEU A 62 -4.69 13.20 11.08
CA LEU A 62 -5.52 13.99 11.98
C LEU A 62 -6.61 14.70 11.17
N GLU A 63 -7.87 14.42 11.48
CA GLU A 63 -9.03 15.06 10.87
C GLU A 63 -9.82 15.81 11.95
N ALA A 64 -10.19 17.06 11.67
CA ALA A 64 -10.97 17.87 12.61
C ALA A 64 -12.43 17.40 12.71
N SER A 65 -12.94 16.81 11.64
CA SER A 65 -14.32 16.36 11.51
C SER A 65 -14.51 14.92 12.01
N ASN A 66 -15.73 14.55 12.39
CA ASN A 66 -16.09 13.14 12.67
C ASN A 66 -16.25 12.28 11.38
N ARG A 67 -15.86 12.81 10.22
CA ARG A 67 -15.99 12.15 8.91
C ARG A 67 -14.74 12.33 8.07
N THR A 68 -14.40 11.32 7.28
CA THR A 68 -13.35 11.38 6.26
C THR A 68 -13.95 11.73 4.89
N GLY A 69 -13.13 12.15 3.94
CA GLY A 69 -13.52 12.37 2.53
C GLY A 69 -13.52 13.83 2.08
N GLY A 70 -13.27 14.79 2.97
CA GLY A 70 -13.30 16.22 2.64
C GLY A 70 -14.73 16.74 2.50
N PRO A 71 -14.95 17.99 2.02
CA PRO A 71 -16.28 18.53 1.78
C PRO A 71 -17.16 17.57 0.98
#